data_AF-A0A835YSZ9-F1
#
_entry.id   AF-A0A835YSZ9-F1
#
_cell.length_a   1.000
_cell.length_b   1.000
_cell.length_c   1.000
_cell.angle_alpha   90.00
_cell.angle_beta   90.00
_cell.angle_gamma   90.00
#
_symmetry.space_group_name_H-M   'P 1'
#
loop_
_entity.id
_entity.type
_entity.pdbx_description
1 polymer ?
#
loop_
_entity_poly.entity_id
_entity_poly.type
_entity_poly.pdbx_seq_one_letter_code
_entity_poly.pdbx_strand_id
1 'polypeptide(L)'
;MHTREPPSALAALCRACLLRRLNHGIIRILPYCDLHAAHDGIAAPATSGGSTCQQSCNGASMWQQGHLGPLLSCLRRSIFLATKETLLRHCIDATVSPAGKTDDDYDYPDALLHVSLNRPRAAVGASSSCDVTRLQTSLFGQLREQLQPLGAERLRMGYSHPMDDGQARTFKVRFEGEGVDDYGGPYRETFTQLAEELTATSAPFTPPPATHESQEASSLCVLPLLCQVRACEGDATFAVAEGATEARHLSALHFLGQMLGLASVAEWRLHGLCAVHCGKCLLASHFTMEMLQLSTKH
;
A
#
# COMPACT_ATOMS: atom_id res chain seq x y z
N MET A 1 42.78 -6.30 -6.03
CA MET A 1 41.50 -6.80 -5.50
C MET A 1 41.70 -7.22 -4.05
N HIS A 2 41.25 -6.44 -3.07
CA HIS A 2 41.29 -6.85 -1.67
C HIS A 2 40.06 -7.69 -1.34
N THR A 3 40.27 -8.98 -1.11
CA THR A 3 39.27 -9.90 -0.55
C THR A 3 39.03 -9.51 0.90
N ARG A 4 37.88 -8.91 1.21
CA ARG A 4 37.45 -8.71 2.61
C ARG A 4 37.21 -10.07 3.24
N GLU A 5 37.95 -10.38 4.29
CA GLU A 5 37.68 -11.57 5.11
C GLU A 5 36.25 -11.49 5.68
N PRO A 6 35.53 -12.63 5.73
CA PRO A 6 34.19 -12.67 6.30
C PRO A 6 34.25 -12.29 7.79
N PRO A 7 33.25 -11.56 8.30
CA PRO A 7 33.20 -11.20 9.72
C PRO A 7 33.17 -12.47 10.58
N SER A 8 33.90 -12.45 11.70
CA SER A 8 33.87 -13.55 12.67
C SER A 8 32.44 -13.81 13.15
N ALA A 9 32.11 -15.07 13.44
CA ALA A 9 30.77 -15.46 13.90
C ALA A 9 30.33 -14.64 15.13
N LEU A 10 31.28 -14.31 16.01
CA LEU A 10 31.05 -13.45 17.17
C LEU A 10 30.64 -12.02 16.77
N ALA A 11 31.32 -11.42 15.78
CA ALA A 11 30.98 -10.08 15.30
C ALA A 11 29.57 -10.04 14.67
N ALA A 12 29.19 -11.09 13.93
CA ALA A 12 27.85 -11.23 13.38
C ALA A 12 26.78 -11.34 14.48
N LEU A 13 27.04 -12.14 15.53
CA LEU A 13 26.15 -12.28 16.69
C LEU A 13 25.99 -10.97 17.46
N CYS A 14 27.09 -10.26 17.74
CA CYS A 14 27.05 -8.96 18.40
C CYS A 14 26.22 -7.95 17.59
N ARG A 15 26.40 -7.92 16.26
CA ARG A 15 25.61 -7.06 15.37
C ARG A 15 24.13 -7.42 15.40
N ALA A 16 23.78 -8.70 15.37
CA ALA A 16 22.40 -9.16 15.44
C ALA A 16 21.74 -8.79 16.78
N CYS A 17 22.43 -8.98 17.90
CA CYS A 17 21.96 -8.60 19.24
C CYS A 17 21.74 -7.08 19.36
N LEU A 18 22.68 -6.27 18.85
CA LEU A 18 22.56 -4.82 18.84
C LEU A 18 21.35 -4.38 18.02
N LEU A 19 21.18 -4.91 16.81
CA LEU A 19 20.04 -4.58 15.95
C LEU A 19 18.71 -5.00 16.60
N ARG A 20 18.66 -6.15 17.25
CA ARG A 20 17.46 -6.60 17.98
C ARG A 20 17.11 -5.67 19.13
N ARG A 21 18.10 -5.25 19.93
CA ARG A 21 17.90 -4.29 21.03
C ARG A 21 17.48 -2.92 20.52
N LEU A 22 18.10 -2.42 19.47
CA LEU A 22 17.73 -1.18 18.79
C LEU A 22 16.26 -1.23 18.36
N ASN A 23 15.85 -2.28 17.65
CA ASN A 23 14.48 -2.45 17.17
C ASN A 23 13.44 -2.48 18.30
N HIS A 24 13.73 -3.17 19.40
CA HIS A 24 12.85 -3.19 20.56
C HIS A 24 12.73 -1.81 21.23
N GLY A 25 13.83 -1.03 21.25
CA GLY A 25 13.81 0.36 21.72
C GLY A 25 13.01 1.28 20.82
N ILE A 26 13.14 1.13 19.49
CA ILE A 26 12.45 1.96 18.50
C ILE A 26 10.92 1.90 18.69
N ILE A 27 10.33 0.72 18.95
CA ILE A 27 8.88 0.59 19.17
C ILE A 27 8.38 1.53 20.29
N ARG A 28 9.17 1.70 21.34
CA ARG A 28 8.81 2.52 22.50
C ARG A 28 8.98 4.02 22.27
N ILE A 29 9.91 4.39 21.39
CA ILE A 29 10.30 5.78 21.17
C ILE A 29 9.54 6.38 19.99
N LEU A 30 9.24 5.58 18.96
CA LEU A 30 8.65 6.03 17.70
C LEU A 30 7.34 6.84 17.86
N PRO A 31 6.41 6.48 18.78
CA PRO A 31 5.19 7.26 18.99
C PRO A 31 5.43 8.73 19.39
N TYR A 32 6.62 9.03 19.91
CA TYR A 32 7.03 10.37 20.36
C TYR A 32 7.94 11.08 19.34
N CYS A 33 8.25 10.43 18.21
CA CYS A 33 9.08 11.00 17.17
C CYS A 33 8.22 11.74 16.15
N ASP A 34 8.44 13.05 16.03
CA ASP A 34 7.96 13.77 14.87
C ASP A 34 8.74 13.35 13.62
N LEU A 35 8.09 12.61 12.73
CA LEU A 35 8.64 12.21 11.44
C LEU A 35 8.42 13.28 10.38
N HIS A 36 7.59 14.29 10.62
CA HIS A 36 7.19 15.28 9.63
C HIS A 36 8.37 16.14 9.19
N ALA A 37 9.19 16.61 10.14
CA ALA A 37 10.39 17.42 9.89
C ALA A 37 11.49 16.69 9.09
N ALA A 38 11.45 15.35 9.02
CA ALA A 38 12.42 14.57 8.26
C ALA A 38 12.19 14.63 6.74
N HIS A 39 11.00 15.07 6.32
CA HIS A 39 10.58 15.06 4.92
C HIS A 39 10.80 16.41 4.21
N ASP A 40 10.66 17.53 4.90
CA ASP A 40 10.83 18.87 4.32
C ASP A 40 12.27 19.13 3.82
N GLY A 41 13.26 18.39 4.34
CA GLY A 41 14.65 18.46 3.89
C GLY A 41 14.98 17.72 2.59
N ILE A 42 14.04 16.92 2.05
CA ILE A 42 14.27 16.10 0.84
C ILE A 42 13.53 16.67 -0.39
N ALA A 43 12.54 17.55 -0.18
CA ALA A 43 11.62 18.04 -1.22
C ALA A 43 11.97 19.43 -1.79
N ALA A 44 13.25 19.71 -2.07
CA ALA A 44 13.63 20.88 -2.87
C ALA A 44 14.30 20.42 -4.18
N PRO A 45 13.56 20.34 -5.32
CA PRO A 45 14.20 20.23 -6.61
C PRO A 45 14.97 21.53 -6.88
N ALA A 46 16.29 21.39 -7.08
CA ALA A 46 17.18 22.48 -7.44
C ALA A 46 16.83 23.04 -8.82
N THR A 47 15.93 24.03 -8.87
CA THR A 47 15.85 24.95 -10.01
C THR A 47 16.91 26.02 -9.86
N SER A 48 18.03 25.78 -10.55
CA SER A 48 19.00 26.74 -11.10
C SER A 48 18.92 28.21 -10.64
N GLY A 49 19.87 28.59 -9.79
CA GLY A 49 20.35 29.96 -9.61
C GLY A 49 21.71 29.89 -8.92
N GLY A 50 22.78 30.16 -9.67
CA GLY A 50 24.15 29.91 -9.26
C GLY A 50 24.52 30.46 -7.89
N SER A 51 24.94 29.58 -6.99
CA SER A 51 25.88 29.93 -5.93
C SER A 51 26.66 28.69 -5.54
N THR A 52 27.98 28.76 -5.70
CA THR A 52 28.93 27.72 -5.36
C THR A 52 28.93 27.54 -3.84
N CYS A 53 28.32 26.47 -3.33
CA CYS A 53 28.62 25.99 -1.99
C CYS A 53 29.07 24.53 -2.04
N GLN A 54 30.38 24.37 -2.19
CA GLN A 54 31.07 23.23 -1.57
C GLN A 54 30.83 23.29 -0.06
N GLN A 55 29.82 22.58 0.43
CA GLN A 55 29.69 22.19 1.84
C GLN A 55 29.50 20.68 1.84
N SER A 56 30.61 19.94 1.81
CA SER A 56 31.20 19.39 3.02
C SER A 56 30.14 18.75 3.92
N CYS A 57 29.99 17.43 3.77
CA CYS A 57 29.39 16.55 4.74
C CYS A 57 30.24 16.53 6.04
N ASN A 58 30.31 17.67 6.73
CA ASN A 58 30.74 17.70 8.12
C ASN A 58 29.61 17.07 8.94
N GLY A 59 29.82 15.84 9.40
CA GLY A 59 28.91 15.03 10.22
C GLY A 59 28.60 15.60 11.61
N ALA A 60 28.60 16.92 11.78
CA ALA A 60 28.42 17.63 13.04
C ALA A 60 27.10 18.42 13.14
N SER A 61 26.40 18.73 12.03
CA SER A 61 25.16 19.53 12.12
C SER A 61 23.88 18.71 12.30
N MET A 62 23.93 17.38 12.13
CA MET A 62 22.74 16.52 12.27
C MET A 62 22.23 16.42 13.72
N TRP A 63 23.09 16.72 14.70
CA TRP A 63 22.77 16.62 16.14
C TRP A 63 22.34 17.96 16.76
N GLN A 64 22.40 19.06 16.00
CA GLN A 64 22.15 20.41 16.53
C GLN A 64 20.66 20.80 16.52
N GLN A 65 19.81 20.01 15.85
CA GLN A 65 18.35 20.09 15.97
C GLN A 65 17.89 18.69 16.35
N GLY A 66 17.54 18.48 17.63
CA GLY A 66 17.29 17.17 18.25
C GLY A 66 16.06 16.40 17.74
N HIS A 67 15.84 16.33 16.43
CA HIS A 67 14.75 15.62 15.81
C HIS A 67 15.16 14.17 15.58
N LEU A 68 14.44 13.25 16.22
CA LEU A 68 14.64 11.81 16.06
C LEU A 68 14.22 11.31 14.66
N GLY A 69 13.35 12.04 13.96
CA GLY A 69 12.83 11.66 12.65
C GLY A 69 13.89 11.45 11.57
N PRO A 70 14.75 12.43 11.26
CA PRO A 70 15.83 12.26 10.29
C PRO A 70 16.78 11.11 10.63
N LEU A 71 17.11 10.93 11.92
CA LEU A 71 17.97 9.85 12.37
C LEU A 71 17.32 8.47 12.15
N LEU A 72 16.02 8.34 12.47
CA LEU A 72 15.25 7.13 12.20
C LEU A 72 15.15 6.84 10.69
N SER A 73 14.99 7.87 9.86
CA SER A 73 15.01 7.74 8.40
C SER A 73 16.34 7.18 7.90
N CYS A 74 17.47 7.66 8.42
CA CYS A 74 18.80 7.12 8.11
C CYS A 74 18.96 5.65 8.58
N LEU A 75 18.34 5.29 9.71
CA LEU A 75 18.39 3.94 10.26
C LEU A 75 17.32 2.99 9.70
N ARG A 76 16.46 3.42 8.76
CA ARG A 76 15.31 2.64 8.26
C ARG A 76 15.64 1.24 7.74
N ARG A 77 16.87 1.02 7.27
CA ARG A 77 17.39 -0.28 6.78
C ARG A 77 17.82 -1.21 7.92
N SER A 78 18.06 -0.66 9.11
CA SER A 78 18.39 -1.37 10.35
C SER A 78 17.13 -1.72 11.16
N ILE A 79 15.97 -1.17 10.78
CA ILE A 79 14.67 -1.50 11.38
C ILE A 79 14.12 -2.76 10.71
N PHE A 80 13.89 -3.80 11.52
CA PHE A 80 13.33 -5.07 11.09
C PHE A 80 11.89 -4.91 10.64
N LEU A 81 11.48 -5.73 9.68
CA LEU A 81 10.12 -5.74 9.16
C LEU A 81 9.10 -5.99 10.27
N ALA A 82 9.33 -6.97 11.15
CA ALA A 82 8.46 -7.27 12.29
C ALA A 82 8.23 -6.04 13.20
N THR A 83 9.26 -5.22 13.41
CA THR A 83 9.16 -3.96 14.15
C THR A 83 8.24 -2.97 13.43
N LYS A 84 8.40 -2.81 12.12
CA LYS A 84 7.58 -1.91 11.30
C LYS A 84 6.12 -2.34 11.26
N GLU A 85 5.87 -3.64 11.10
CA GLU A 85 4.52 -4.21 11.16
C GLU A 85 3.86 -3.98 12.52
N THR A 86 4.61 -4.19 13.61
CA THR A 86 4.09 -3.96 14.97
C THR A 86 3.70 -2.49 15.17
N LEU A 87 4.55 -1.57 14.72
CA LEU A 87 4.26 -0.14 14.75
C LEU A 87 3.05 0.22 13.89
N LEU A 88 2.96 -0.31 12.67
CA LEU A 88 1.82 -0.07 11.80
C LEU A 88 0.52 -0.54 12.44
N ARG A 89 0.50 -1.75 13.03
CA ARG A 89 -0.67 -2.26 13.76
C ARG A 89 -1.08 -1.32 14.90
N HIS A 90 -0.13 -0.92 15.74
CA HIS A 90 -0.42 0.04 16.81
C HIS A 90 -0.98 1.37 16.30
N CYS A 91 -0.45 1.90 15.20
CA CYS A 91 -0.99 3.12 14.58
C CYS A 91 -2.40 2.89 14.03
N ILE A 92 -2.66 1.76 13.39
CA ILE A 92 -3.99 1.39 12.90
C ILE A 92 -4.95 1.31 14.09
N ASP A 93 -4.66 0.48 15.10
CA ASP A 93 -5.49 0.27 16.29
C ASP A 93 -5.82 1.60 16.99
N ALA A 94 -4.84 2.50 17.11
CA ALA A 94 -5.02 3.81 17.74
C ALA A 94 -5.81 4.81 16.90
N THR A 95 -5.94 4.60 15.59
CA THR A 95 -6.60 5.51 14.64
C THR A 95 -7.92 4.97 14.08
N VAL A 96 -8.26 3.70 14.37
CA VAL A 96 -9.56 3.12 14.05
C VAL A 96 -10.66 3.96 14.68
N SER A 97 -11.64 4.34 13.85
CA SER A 97 -12.83 5.04 14.30
C SER A 97 -13.91 4.00 14.62
N PRO A 98 -14.46 3.97 15.86
CA PRO A 98 -15.49 3.01 16.20
C PRO A 98 -16.76 3.31 15.41
N ALA A 99 -17.47 2.25 15.02
CA ALA A 99 -18.79 2.39 14.44
C ALA A 99 -19.80 2.92 15.48
N GLY A 100 -20.81 3.64 15.00
CA GLY A 100 -21.96 4.03 15.83
C GLY A 100 -22.73 2.79 16.30
N LYS A 101 -23.38 2.90 17.45
CA LYS A 101 -24.29 1.85 17.93
C LYS A 101 -25.61 1.95 17.19
N THR A 102 -26.16 0.79 16.84
CA THR A 102 -27.50 0.59 16.31
C THR A 102 -28.46 0.19 17.45
N ASP A 103 -29.76 0.33 17.21
CA ASP A 103 -30.79 -0.13 18.16
C ASP A 103 -30.88 -1.68 18.20
N ASP A 104 -30.63 -2.33 17.05
CA ASP A 104 -30.49 -3.78 16.90
C ASP A 104 -29.03 -4.15 16.66
N ASP A 105 -28.52 -5.17 17.36
CA ASP A 105 -27.16 -5.68 17.21
C ASP A 105 -26.89 -6.32 15.83
N TYR A 106 -27.95 -6.71 15.11
CA TYR A 106 -27.88 -7.26 13.75
C TYR A 106 -28.02 -6.22 12.63
N ASP A 107 -28.33 -4.97 13.00
CA ASP A 107 -28.37 -3.88 12.03
C ASP A 107 -26.96 -3.38 11.72
N TYR A 108 -26.79 -2.90 10.49
CA TYR A 108 -25.56 -2.20 10.14
C TYR A 108 -25.64 -0.75 10.63
N PRO A 109 -24.54 -0.18 11.15
CA PRO A 109 -24.48 1.23 11.49
C PRO A 109 -24.80 2.10 10.28
N ASP A 110 -25.62 3.13 10.45
CA ASP A 110 -25.98 4.07 9.36
C ASP A 110 -24.76 4.71 8.67
N ALA A 111 -23.67 4.87 9.43
CA ALA A 111 -22.43 5.46 8.94
C ALA A 111 -21.59 4.47 8.10
N LEU A 112 -21.86 3.16 8.19
CA LEU A 112 -21.15 2.14 7.42
C LEU A 112 -21.47 2.31 5.94
N LEU A 113 -20.44 2.35 5.12
CA LEU A 113 -20.61 2.52 3.68
C LEU A 113 -21.09 1.25 3.01
N HIS A 114 -22.03 1.40 2.09
CA HIS A 114 -22.48 0.32 1.21
C HIS A 114 -21.93 0.60 -0.19
N VAL A 115 -21.00 -0.23 -0.62
CA VAL A 115 -20.36 -0.15 -1.93
C VAL A 115 -21.02 -1.13 -2.89
N SER A 116 -21.43 -0.63 -4.06
CA SER A 116 -22.01 -1.44 -5.13
C SER A 116 -20.98 -1.68 -6.23
N LEU A 117 -20.74 -2.93 -6.60
CA LEU A 117 -19.77 -3.31 -7.63
C LEU A 117 -20.43 -4.13 -8.74
N ASN A 118 -20.15 -3.76 -10.00
CA ASN A 118 -20.73 -4.38 -11.18
C ASN A 118 -19.63 -5.14 -11.96
N ARG A 119 -19.58 -6.46 -11.77
CA ARG A 119 -18.65 -7.34 -12.49
C ARG A 119 -18.95 -7.44 -13.99
N PRO A 120 -20.21 -7.56 -14.45
CA PRO A 120 -20.51 -7.53 -15.88
C PRO A 120 -19.97 -6.28 -16.59
N ARG A 121 -20.09 -5.10 -15.95
CA ARG A 121 -19.54 -3.83 -16.46
C ARG A 121 -18.01 -3.88 -16.53
N ALA A 122 -17.35 -4.42 -15.50
CA ALA A 122 -15.90 -4.60 -15.50
C ALA A 122 -15.44 -5.53 -16.64
N ALA A 123 -16.14 -6.65 -16.84
CA ALA A 123 -15.83 -7.61 -17.90
C ALA A 123 -15.95 -7.00 -19.31
N VAL A 124 -17.04 -6.28 -19.59
CA VAL A 124 -17.22 -5.56 -20.88
C VAL A 124 -16.16 -4.48 -21.05
N GLY A 125 -15.85 -3.78 -19.96
CA GLY A 125 -14.86 -2.72 -19.91
C GLY A 125 -13.42 -3.17 -20.20
N ALA A 126 -13.05 -4.38 -19.75
CA ALA A 126 -11.72 -4.94 -19.93
C ALA A 126 -11.32 -5.07 -21.41
N SER A 127 -12.29 -5.30 -22.31
CA SER A 127 -12.06 -5.39 -23.75
C SER A 127 -11.91 -4.04 -24.46
N SER A 128 -12.02 -2.92 -23.74
CA SER A 128 -11.87 -1.58 -24.32
C SER A 128 -10.42 -1.30 -24.73
N SER A 129 -10.24 -0.75 -25.94
CA SER A 129 -8.94 -0.26 -26.41
C SER A 129 -8.48 1.02 -25.67
N CYS A 130 -9.40 1.75 -25.06
CA CYS A 130 -9.11 2.95 -24.28
C CYS A 130 -8.80 2.61 -22.82
N ASP A 131 -7.58 2.91 -22.38
CA ASP A 131 -7.10 2.70 -20.99
C ASP A 131 -7.98 3.40 -19.95
N VAL A 132 -8.48 4.60 -20.26
CA VAL A 132 -9.35 5.37 -19.37
C VAL A 132 -10.65 4.63 -19.13
N THR A 133 -11.27 4.11 -20.21
CA THR A 133 -12.49 3.32 -20.11
C THR A 133 -12.24 2.04 -19.34
N ARG A 134 -11.13 1.32 -19.60
CA ARG A 134 -10.76 0.10 -18.83
C ARG A 134 -10.69 0.41 -17.34
N LEU A 135 -10.00 1.48 -16.96
CA LEU A 135 -9.94 1.93 -15.56
C LEU A 135 -11.32 2.24 -14.99
N GLN A 136 -12.09 3.11 -15.63
CA GLN A 136 -13.39 3.57 -15.12
C GLN A 136 -14.45 2.47 -15.01
N THR A 137 -14.28 1.37 -15.74
CA THR A 137 -15.22 0.26 -15.74
C THR A 137 -14.76 -0.91 -14.89
N SER A 138 -13.46 -1.05 -14.62
CA SER A 138 -12.91 -2.05 -13.69
C SER A 138 -13.48 -1.98 -12.27
N LEU A 139 -13.35 -3.05 -11.51
CA LEU A 139 -13.74 -3.06 -10.10
C LEU A 139 -12.88 -2.10 -9.28
N PHE A 140 -11.58 -2.00 -9.58
CA PHE A 140 -10.69 -0.99 -8.99
C PHE A 140 -11.20 0.43 -9.21
N GLY A 141 -11.61 0.78 -10.43
CA GLY A 141 -12.14 2.10 -10.75
C GLY A 141 -13.50 2.38 -10.12
N GLN A 142 -14.39 1.38 -10.11
CA GLN A 142 -15.70 1.49 -9.45
C GLN A 142 -15.57 1.69 -7.94
N LEU A 143 -14.64 0.99 -7.30
CA LEU A 143 -14.30 1.21 -5.89
C LEU A 143 -13.70 2.59 -5.66
N ARG A 144 -12.78 3.01 -6.54
CA ARG A 144 -12.14 4.32 -6.44
C ARG A 144 -13.16 5.44 -6.47
N GLU A 145 -14.12 5.37 -7.38
CA GLU A 145 -15.19 6.36 -7.51
C GLU A 145 -16.00 6.52 -6.22
N GLN A 146 -16.23 5.42 -5.49
CA GLN A 146 -17.01 5.42 -4.26
C GLN A 146 -16.20 5.75 -3.01
N LEU A 147 -14.93 5.32 -2.94
CA LEU A 147 -14.11 5.38 -1.73
C LEU A 147 -13.09 6.52 -1.72
N GLN A 148 -12.57 6.95 -2.87
CA GLN A 148 -11.56 8.01 -2.94
C GLN A 148 -12.07 9.38 -2.43
N PRO A 149 -13.34 9.80 -2.68
CA PRO A 149 -13.83 11.09 -2.20
C PRO A 149 -14.07 11.14 -0.67
N LEU A 150 -13.97 10.00 0.01
CA LEU A 150 -14.29 9.90 1.43
C LEU A 150 -13.14 10.41 2.29
N GLY A 151 -13.48 11.08 3.38
CA GLY A 151 -12.51 11.48 4.38
C GLY A 151 -11.91 10.26 5.10
N ALA A 152 -10.68 10.46 5.59
CA ALA A 152 -9.92 9.40 6.24
C ALA A 152 -10.60 8.87 7.52
N GLU A 153 -11.46 9.64 8.17
CA GLU A 153 -12.31 9.22 9.28
C GLU A 153 -13.27 8.10 8.90
N ARG A 154 -13.92 8.20 7.72
CA ARG A 154 -14.84 7.16 7.25
C ARG A 154 -14.09 5.91 6.83
N LEU A 155 -12.92 6.10 6.23
CA LEU A 155 -12.05 5.02 5.75
C LEU A 155 -11.29 4.32 6.89
N ARG A 156 -11.24 4.89 8.09
CA ARG A 156 -10.70 4.22 9.28
C ARG A 156 -11.77 3.58 10.14
N MET A 157 -13.03 3.55 9.68
CA MET A 157 -14.08 2.85 10.41
C MET A 157 -13.72 1.37 10.53
N GLY A 158 -13.76 0.88 11.77
CA GLY A 158 -13.68 -0.54 12.09
C GLY A 158 -15.02 -1.01 12.66
N TYR A 159 -15.81 -1.68 11.84
CA TYR A 159 -17.04 -2.33 12.24
C TYR A 159 -16.90 -3.84 12.15
N SER A 160 -17.31 -4.58 13.19
CA SER A 160 -17.42 -6.03 13.12
C SER A 160 -18.86 -6.41 13.39
N HIS A 161 -19.52 -7.00 12.38
CA HIS A 161 -20.87 -7.50 12.53
C HIS A 161 -20.85 -8.76 13.42
N PRO A 162 -21.89 -9.04 14.23
CA PRO A 162 -21.92 -10.24 15.09
C PRO A 162 -21.75 -11.58 14.35
N MET A 163 -22.02 -11.60 13.04
CA MET A 163 -21.87 -12.77 12.16
C MET A 163 -20.52 -12.83 11.40
N ASP A 164 -19.62 -11.87 11.61
CA ASP A 164 -18.33 -11.77 10.91
C ASP A 164 -17.13 -12.36 11.70
N ASP A 165 -17.38 -13.13 12.76
CA ASP A 165 -16.35 -13.75 13.62
C ASP A 165 -15.28 -12.76 14.11
N GLY A 166 -15.69 -11.53 14.45
CA GLY A 166 -14.78 -10.49 14.94
C GLY A 166 -13.94 -9.81 13.87
N GLN A 167 -14.13 -10.13 12.58
CA GLN A 167 -13.39 -9.48 11.51
C GLN A 167 -13.93 -8.07 11.28
N ALA A 168 -13.03 -7.08 11.32
CA ALA A 168 -13.39 -5.69 11.08
C ALA A 168 -13.56 -5.39 9.58
N ARG A 169 -14.43 -4.43 9.30
CA ARG A 169 -14.81 -3.94 7.97
C ARG A 169 -14.97 -2.42 8.02
N THR A 170 -14.59 -1.78 6.93
CA THR A 170 -14.79 -0.34 6.74
C THR A 170 -16.03 -0.03 5.89
N PHE A 171 -16.44 -0.98 5.05
CA PHE A 171 -17.60 -0.87 4.19
C PHE A 171 -18.20 -2.26 3.93
N LYS A 172 -19.50 -2.30 3.64
CA LYS A 172 -20.22 -3.46 3.13
C LYS A 172 -20.15 -3.46 1.59
N VAL A 173 -19.96 -4.62 1.00
CA VAL A 173 -19.94 -4.80 -0.46
C VAL A 173 -21.21 -5.50 -0.91
N ARG A 174 -21.77 -5.03 -2.03
CA ARG A 174 -22.80 -5.73 -2.80
C ARG A 174 -22.34 -5.84 -4.25
N PHE A 175 -22.41 -7.05 -4.82
CA PHE A 175 -22.23 -7.22 -6.25
C PHE A 175 -23.58 -7.08 -6.97
N GLU A 176 -23.63 -6.23 -8.00
CA GLU A 176 -24.86 -5.96 -8.75
C GLU A 176 -25.33 -7.19 -9.51
N GLY A 177 -26.61 -7.55 -9.35
CA GLY A 177 -27.20 -8.73 -9.97
C GLY A 177 -26.87 -10.06 -9.27
N GLU A 178 -25.96 -10.06 -8.30
CA GLU A 178 -25.67 -11.20 -7.45
C GLU A 178 -26.52 -11.05 -6.17
N GLY A 179 -27.59 -11.85 -6.04
CA GLY A 179 -28.53 -11.82 -4.92
C GLY A 179 -27.94 -12.41 -3.62
N VAL A 180 -26.71 -12.02 -3.28
CA VAL A 180 -25.94 -12.56 -2.17
C VAL A 180 -26.21 -11.74 -0.91
N ASP A 181 -26.60 -12.44 0.18
CA ASP A 181 -26.83 -11.87 1.52
C ASP A 181 -25.71 -12.26 2.50
N ASP A 182 -24.52 -12.55 1.98
CA ASP A 182 -23.36 -12.91 2.79
C ASP A 182 -22.77 -11.66 3.46
N TYR A 183 -22.55 -11.75 4.79
CA TYR A 183 -22.05 -10.65 5.62
C TYR A 183 -20.58 -10.28 5.34
N GLY A 184 -19.76 -11.25 4.92
CA GLY A 184 -18.31 -11.04 4.73
C GLY A 184 -17.70 -11.58 3.43
N GLY A 185 -18.35 -12.51 2.74
CA GLY A 185 -17.85 -13.09 1.48
C GLY A 185 -17.54 -12.05 0.41
N PRO A 186 -18.49 -11.14 0.10
CA PRO A 186 -18.29 -10.11 -0.91
C PRO A 186 -17.10 -9.19 -0.64
N TYR A 187 -16.87 -8.84 0.63
CA TYR A 187 -15.73 -8.00 1.03
C TYR A 187 -14.39 -8.66 0.69
N ARG A 188 -14.23 -9.93 1.08
CA ARG A 188 -13.02 -10.72 0.79
C ARG A 188 -12.77 -10.84 -0.70
N GLU A 189 -13.82 -11.17 -1.42
CA GLU A 189 -13.78 -11.40 -2.86
C GLU A 189 -13.39 -10.12 -3.63
N THR A 190 -13.84 -8.96 -3.17
CA THR A 190 -13.38 -7.68 -3.71
C THR A 190 -11.86 -7.54 -3.65
N PHE A 191 -11.23 -7.82 -2.51
CA PHE A 191 -9.76 -7.72 -2.39
C PHE A 191 -9.03 -8.75 -3.26
N THR A 192 -9.57 -9.96 -3.41
CA THR A 192 -9.05 -10.97 -4.35
C THR A 192 -9.09 -10.46 -5.79
N GLN A 193 -10.23 -9.96 -6.25
CA GLN A 193 -10.41 -9.49 -7.63
C GLN A 193 -9.59 -8.23 -7.91
N LEU A 194 -9.42 -7.33 -6.93
CA LEU A 194 -8.49 -6.21 -7.05
C LEU A 194 -7.06 -6.67 -7.24
N ALA A 195 -6.62 -7.69 -6.50
CA ALA A 195 -5.28 -8.24 -6.65
C ALA A 195 -5.09 -8.79 -8.07
N GLU A 196 -6.07 -9.52 -8.59
CA GLU A 196 -6.07 -10.04 -9.95
C GLU A 196 -6.03 -8.91 -10.99
N GLU A 197 -6.90 -7.90 -10.90
CA GLU A 197 -6.94 -6.76 -11.83
C GLU A 197 -5.62 -5.97 -11.86
N LEU A 198 -4.99 -5.78 -10.70
CA LEU A 198 -3.75 -5.00 -10.56
C LEU A 198 -2.50 -5.78 -10.98
N THR A 199 -2.56 -7.11 -10.94
CA THR A 199 -1.43 -7.99 -11.28
C THR A 199 -1.58 -8.64 -12.65
N ALA A 200 -2.76 -8.52 -13.27
CA ALA A 200 -3.03 -8.90 -14.65
C ALA A 200 -2.05 -8.18 -15.57
N THR A 201 -0.92 -8.83 -15.81
CA THR A 201 0.16 -8.28 -16.63
C THR A 201 -0.29 -8.41 -18.07
N SER A 202 -0.38 -7.30 -18.81
CA SER A 202 -0.31 -7.39 -20.27
C SER A 202 1.05 -8.03 -20.57
N ALA A 203 1.05 -9.24 -21.12
CA ALA A 203 2.22 -10.09 -21.30
C ALA A 203 3.51 -9.30 -21.62
N PRO A 204 4.69 -9.74 -21.12
CA PRO A 204 5.95 -9.17 -21.55
C PRO A 204 5.99 -9.16 -23.08
N PHE A 205 6.58 -8.09 -23.64
CA PHE A 205 6.80 -7.87 -25.06
C PHE A 205 7.75 -8.96 -25.61
N THR A 206 7.27 -10.19 -25.71
CA THR A 206 7.93 -11.28 -26.42
C THR A 206 7.05 -11.55 -27.64
N PRO A 207 7.54 -11.28 -28.87
CA PRO A 207 6.83 -11.71 -30.06
C PRO A 207 6.65 -13.23 -29.98
N PRO A 208 5.44 -13.76 -30.19
CA PRO A 208 5.21 -15.20 -30.09
C PRO A 208 6.06 -15.92 -31.15
N PRO A 209 6.71 -17.06 -30.81
CA PRO A 209 7.10 -18.00 -31.85
C PRO A 209 5.84 -18.44 -32.58
N ALA A 210 5.89 -18.45 -33.91
CA ALA A 210 4.77 -18.73 -34.80
C ALA A 210 4.26 -20.18 -34.63
N THR A 211 3.41 -20.42 -33.63
CA THR A 211 2.62 -21.65 -33.52
C THR A 211 1.24 -21.32 -32.97
N HIS A 212 0.23 -21.61 -33.80
CA HIS A 212 -1.18 -21.42 -33.54
C HIS A 212 -1.67 -22.30 -32.38
N GLU A 213 -1.73 -21.77 -31.17
CA GLU A 213 -2.73 -22.18 -30.17
C GLU A 213 -3.25 -20.93 -29.46
N SER A 214 -4.53 -20.64 -29.69
CA SER A 214 -5.24 -19.50 -29.11
C SER A 214 -5.50 -19.74 -27.63
N GLN A 215 -4.53 -19.43 -26.77
CA GLN A 215 -4.82 -19.12 -25.38
C GLN A 215 -5.46 -17.74 -25.33
N GLU A 216 -6.74 -17.69 -24.98
CA GLU A 216 -7.43 -16.47 -24.54
C GLU A 216 -6.73 -15.94 -23.28
N ALA A 217 -5.63 -15.21 -23.47
CA ALA A 217 -5.07 -14.39 -22.43
C ALA A 217 -6.04 -13.24 -22.22
N SER A 218 -7.00 -13.44 -21.31
CA SER A 218 -7.90 -12.40 -20.83
C SER A 218 -7.07 -11.20 -20.41
N SER A 219 -6.98 -10.18 -21.27
CA SER A 219 -6.23 -8.97 -20.99
C SER A 219 -7.04 -8.13 -19.98
N LEU A 220 -7.07 -8.60 -18.74
CA LEU A 220 -7.71 -7.95 -17.60
C LEU A 220 -6.88 -6.78 -17.06
N CYS A 221 -5.82 -6.36 -17.76
CA CYS A 221 -4.93 -5.28 -17.32
C CYS A 221 -5.70 -3.94 -17.38
N VAL A 222 -6.27 -3.57 -16.25
CA VAL A 222 -7.02 -2.33 -16.05
C VAL A 222 -6.10 -1.13 -16.26
N LEU A 223 -4.86 -1.23 -15.79
CA LEU A 223 -3.69 -0.39 -16.12
C LEU A 223 -2.43 -1.10 -15.62
N PRO A 224 -1.28 -0.98 -16.30
CA PRO A 224 -0.01 -1.49 -15.80
C PRO A 224 0.52 -0.56 -14.68
N LEU A 225 -0.20 -0.47 -13.57
CA LEU A 225 0.26 0.25 -12.37
C LEU A 225 1.44 -0.48 -11.74
N LEU A 226 1.40 -1.81 -11.82
CA LEU A 226 2.39 -2.71 -11.27
C LEU A 226 3.04 -3.52 -12.40
N CYS A 227 4.35 -3.71 -12.29
CA CYS A 227 5.14 -4.62 -13.12
C CYS A 227 5.68 -5.76 -12.27
N GLN A 228 5.64 -6.98 -12.79
CA GLN A 228 6.25 -8.11 -12.12
C GLN A 228 7.79 -8.01 -12.23
N VAL A 229 8.46 -8.01 -11.08
CA VAL A 229 9.93 -7.95 -10.98
C VAL A 229 10.53 -9.33 -10.84
N ARG A 230 9.84 -10.25 -10.14
CA ARG A 230 10.28 -11.65 -9.94
C ARG A 230 9.09 -12.60 -9.87
N ALA A 231 9.29 -13.79 -10.43
CA ALA A 231 8.41 -14.95 -10.26
C ALA A 231 9.19 -16.04 -9.52
N CYS A 232 8.72 -16.45 -8.34
CA CYS A 232 9.11 -17.68 -7.69
C CYS A 232 7.87 -18.61 -7.64
N GLU A 233 8.07 -19.92 -7.51
CA GLU A 233 6.95 -20.86 -7.35
C GLU A 233 6.07 -20.44 -6.17
N GLY A 234 4.84 -20.02 -6.47
CA GLY A 234 3.85 -19.57 -5.48
C GLY A 234 4.00 -18.14 -4.96
N ASP A 235 5.00 -17.35 -5.42
CA ASP A 235 5.19 -15.98 -4.96
C ASP A 235 5.66 -15.04 -6.09
N ALA A 236 4.87 -14.00 -6.36
CA ALA A 236 5.17 -12.99 -7.38
C ALA A 236 5.48 -11.64 -6.71
N THR A 237 6.62 -11.05 -7.06
CA THR A 237 7.00 -9.72 -6.58
C THR A 237 6.66 -8.69 -7.64
N PHE A 238 5.89 -7.67 -7.25
CA PHE A 238 5.53 -6.55 -8.11
C PHE A 238 6.18 -5.24 -7.64
N ALA A 239 6.50 -4.35 -8.59
CA ALA A 239 6.92 -2.98 -8.35
C ALA A 239 6.04 -2.01 -9.13
N VAL A 240 6.09 -0.72 -8.82
CA VAL A 240 5.40 0.30 -9.61
C VAL A 240 6.03 0.34 -11.01
N ALA A 241 5.21 0.32 -12.05
CA ALA A 241 5.69 0.35 -13.42
C ALA A 241 6.46 1.65 -13.72
N GLU A 242 7.58 1.54 -14.44
CA GLU A 242 8.32 2.69 -14.93
C GLU A 242 7.42 3.50 -15.88
N GLY A 243 7.27 4.81 -15.63
CA GLY A 243 6.37 5.67 -16.41
C GLY A 243 5.00 5.94 -15.78
N ALA A 244 4.73 5.39 -14.59
CA ALA A 244 3.55 5.72 -13.77
C ALA A 244 3.59 7.15 -13.17
N THR A 245 4.09 8.14 -13.90
CA THR A 245 4.28 9.53 -13.46
C THR A 245 3.15 10.46 -13.88
N GLU A 246 2.29 10.02 -14.79
CA GLU A 246 1.11 10.80 -15.19
C GLU A 246 0.14 10.95 -14.01
N ALA A 247 -0.55 12.09 -13.91
CA ALA A 247 -1.46 12.40 -12.81
C ALA A 247 -2.51 11.30 -12.54
N ARG A 248 -2.98 10.62 -13.60
CA ARG A 248 -3.91 9.49 -13.50
C ARG A 248 -3.31 8.27 -12.80
N HIS A 249 -2.04 7.96 -13.06
CA HIS A 249 -1.32 6.87 -12.42
C HIS A 249 -1.04 7.21 -10.96
N LEU A 250 -0.64 8.45 -10.66
CA LEU A 250 -0.45 8.91 -9.29
C LEU A 250 -1.74 8.83 -8.47
N SER A 251 -2.87 9.25 -9.04
CA SER A 251 -4.18 9.12 -8.38
C SER A 251 -4.57 7.67 -8.15
N ALA A 252 -4.28 6.77 -9.09
CA ALA A 252 -4.51 5.34 -8.93
C ALA A 252 -3.58 4.72 -7.87
N LEU A 253 -2.29 5.08 -7.85
CA LEU A 253 -1.34 4.64 -6.83
C LEU A 253 -1.70 5.15 -5.43
N HIS A 254 -2.24 6.36 -5.34
CA HIS A 254 -2.81 6.84 -4.09
C HIS A 254 -3.94 5.94 -3.61
N PHE A 255 -4.92 5.69 -4.49
CA PHE A 255 -6.05 4.85 -4.14
C PHE A 255 -5.63 3.41 -3.82
N LEU A 256 -4.58 2.90 -4.47
CA LEU A 256 -3.97 1.63 -4.10
C LEU A 256 -3.40 1.65 -2.67
N GLY A 257 -2.70 2.71 -2.29
CA GLY A 257 -2.29 2.94 -0.89
C GLY A 257 -3.48 3.00 0.06
N GLN A 258 -4.54 3.70 -0.36
CA GLN A 258 -5.94 3.60 0.05
C GLN A 258 -6.32 2.19 0.53
N MET A 259 -6.43 1.31 -0.46
CA MET A 259 -6.90 -0.07 -0.30
C MET A 259 -5.98 -0.93 0.56
N LEU A 260 -4.66 -0.73 0.47
CA LEU A 260 -3.70 -1.45 1.33
C LEU A 260 -3.88 -1.08 2.81
N GLY A 261 -4.17 0.19 3.11
CA GLY A 261 -4.54 0.64 4.45
C GLY A 261 -5.82 -0.05 4.94
N LEU A 262 -6.86 -0.07 4.11
CA LEU A 262 -8.15 -0.71 4.43
C LEU A 262 -8.02 -2.22 4.66
N ALA A 263 -7.25 -2.92 3.81
CA ALA A 263 -6.95 -4.34 3.99
C ALA A 263 -6.25 -4.60 5.33
N SER A 264 -5.36 -3.70 5.74
CA SER A 264 -4.63 -3.81 7.01
C SER A 264 -5.54 -3.63 8.23
N VAL A 265 -6.53 -2.74 8.17
CA VAL A 265 -7.56 -2.56 9.21
C VAL A 265 -8.44 -3.82 9.33
N ALA A 266 -8.80 -4.42 8.20
CA ALA A 266 -9.65 -5.62 8.15
C ALA A 266 -8.90 -6.93 8.49
N GLU A 267 -7.65 -6.83 8.95
CA GLU A 267 -6.72 -7.96 9.15
C GLU A 267 -6.59 -8.89 7.94
N TRP A 268 -6.82 -8.34 6.74
CA TRP A 268 -6.84 -9.10 5.51
C TRP A 268 -5.45 -9.20 4.88
N ARG A 269 -5.04 -10.43 4.61
CA ARG A 269 -3.87 -10.71 3.77
C ARG A 269 -4.34 -10.83 2.33
N LEU A 270 -3.95 -9.86 1.50
CA LEU A 270 -4.05 -9.99 0.05
C LEU A 270 -3.13 -11.14 -0.41
N HIS A 271 -3.70 -12.33 -0.59
CA HIS A 271 -2.99 -13.46 -1.19
C HIS A 271 -2.73 -13.14 -2.69
N GLY A 272 -1.51 -13.36 -3.18
CA GLY A 272 -1.12 -13.06 -4.57
C GLY A 272 -0.52 -11.65 -4.77
N LEU A 273 -1.06 -10.63 -4.12
CA LEU A 273 -0.31 -9.39 -3.82
C LEU A 273 0.49 -9.63 -2.55
N CYS A 274 1.47 -10.53 -2.65
CA CYS A 274 2.53 -10.59 -1.66
C CYS A 274 3.29 -9.27 -1.72
N ALA A 275 2.78 -8.27 -1.00
CA ALA A 275 3.53 -7.12 -0.52
C ALA A 275 4.65 -7.56 0.44
N VAL A 276 5.05 -8.84 0.43
CA VAL A 276 6.12 -9.44 1.21
C VAL A 276 7.51 -9.12 0.63
N HIS A 277 7.58 -8.40 -0.50
CA HIS A 277 8.73 -7.52 -0.78
C HIS A 277 8.38 -6.04 -1.02
N CYS A 278 7.09 -5.67 -1.09
CA CYS A 278 6.73 -4.26 -1.03
C CYS A 278 6.84 -3.71 0.40
N GLY A 279 6.85 -4.52 1.46
CA GLY A 279 7.38 -4.13 2.78
C GLY A 279 8.87 -3.74 2.77
N LYS A 280 9.60 -4.12 1.71
CA LYS A 280 10.99 -3.66 1.44
C LYS A 280 11.06 -2.42 0.53
N CYS A 281 9.96 -1.94 -0.06
CA CYS A 281 9.90 -0.73 -0.90
C CYS A 281 8.84 0.31 -0.46
N LEU A 282 7.60 -0.02 -0.11
CA LEU A 282 6.62 0.90 0.50
C LEU A 282 7.13 1.54 1.79
N LEU A 283 7.85 0.77 2.63
CA LEU A 283 8.50 1.26 3.86
C LEU A 283 10.00 1.59 3.68
N ALA A 284 10.53 1.49 2.45
CA ALA A 284 11.97 1.63 2.21
C ALA A 284 12.39 2.30 0.89
N SER A 285 11.47 2.83 0.10
CA SER A 285 11.74 3.58 -1.12
C SER A 285 10.47 4.37 -1.49
N HIS A 286 10.37 5.60 -0.98
CA HIS A 286 9.55 6.68 -1.55
C HIS A 286 8.01 6.73 -1.44
N PHE A 287 7.28 5.76 -0.85
CA PHE A 287 5.79 5.78 -0.99
C PHE A 287 4.93 5.96 0.28
N THR A 288 5.49 6.41 1.39
CA THR A 288 4.71 6.88 2.54
C THR A 288 5.01 8.36 2.76
N MET A 289 4.00 9.23 2.52
CA MET A 289 3.87 10.63 3.01
C MET A 289 3.68 11.75 1.96
N GLU A 290 3.63 11.52 0.64
CA GLU A 290 3.16 12.59 -0.28
C GLU A 290 1.63 12.75 -0.25
N MET A 291 0.91 11.72 0.19
CA MET A 291 -0.55 11.67 0.12
C MET A 291 -1.28 12.32 1.29
N LEU A 292 -0.56 12.70 2.36
CA LEU A 292 -1.13 13.48 3.47
C LEU A 292 -1.09 14.99 3.23
N GLN A 293 -0.41 15.49 2.18
CA GLN A 293 -0.33 16.92 1.87
C GLN A 293 -1.32 17.41 0.80
N LEU A 294 -2.02 16.52 0.08
CA LEU A 294 -3.03 16.93 -0.91
C LEU A 294 -4.44 17.09 -0.34
N SER A 295 -4.67 16.75 0.94
CA SER A 295 -6.00 16.85 1.59
C SER A 295 -6.13 17.99 2.61
N THR A 296 -5.12 18.84 2.78
CA THR A 296 -5.17 19.99 3.72
C THR A 296 -5.15 21.36 3.04
N LYS A 297 -5.45 21.40 1.73
CA LYS A 297 -5.80 22.64 1.04
C LYS A 297 -7.20 22.51 0.45
N HIS A 298 -8.22 22.60 1.30
CA HIS A 298 -9.48 23.31 1.09
C HIS A 298 -10.23 23.41 2.41
#